data_AF-A0A2X1P3U8-F1
#
_entry.id   AF-A0A2X1P3U8-F1
#
_cell.length_a   1.000
_cell.length_b   1.000
_cell.length_c   1.000
_cell.angle_alpha   90.00
_cell.angle_beta   90.00
_cell.angle_gamma   90.00
#
_symmetry.space_group_name_H-M   'P 1'
#
loop_
_entity.id
_entity.type
_entity.pdbx_description
1 polymer ?
#
loop_
_entity_poly.entity_id
_entity_poly.type
_entity_poly.pdbx_seq_one_letter_code
_entity_poly.pdbx_strand_id
1 'polypeptide(L)'
;MLLALVTGQRLGDISRMKFSDIWDDHLHVVQEKTGSKIAIPLSLRLNAINWSLRDVVARCRDYAVSPYLVHFFRSTSQAERGAQVKSNTLTMNFSKARDLAEINWGEGSPATFHEQRSLSERLYKQQGLDTQKLLGHKTQQQTDRYHDDRGKGWSKVAL
;
A
#
# COMPACT_ATOMS: atom_id res chain seq x y z
N MET A 1 5.46 4.77 0.68
CA MET A 1 4.01 4.98 0.91
C MET A 1 3.20 4.73 -0.36
N LEU A 2 3.55 5.34 -1.51
CA LEU A 2 2.84 5.13 -2.80
C LEU A 2 2.55 3.66 -3.13
N LEU A 3 3.53 2.77 -3.03
CA LEU A 3 3.35 1.34 -3.32
C LEU A 3 2.26 0.69 -2.46
N ALA A 4 2.20 1.02 -1.17
CA ALA A 4 1.18 0.47 -0.27
C ALA A 4 -0.22 0.99 -0.62
N LEU A 5 -0.34 2.28 -0.94
CA LEU A 5 -1.61 2.89 -1.28
C LEU A 5 -2.13 2.45 -2.66
N VAL A 6 -1.26 2.33 -3.67
CA VAL A 6 -1.65 1.94 -5.03
C VAL A 6 -1.96 0.44 -5.12
N THR A 7 -1.24 -0.42 -4.40
CA THR A 7 -1.49 -1.87 -4.45
C THR A 7 -2.51 -2.36 -3.42
N GLY A 8 -2.75 -1.58 -2.36
CA GLY A 8 -3.59 -1.96 -1.23
C GLY A 8 -3.05 -3.12 -0.41
N GLN A 9 -1.80 -3.56 -0.58
CA GLN A 9 -1.27 -4.75 0.09
C GLN A 9 -0.84 -4.50 1.55
N ARG A 10 -0.73 -5.57 2.34
CA ARG A 10 -0.38 -5.49 3.77
C ARG A 10 1.09 -5.12 3.93
N LEU A 11 1.41 -4.50 5.06
CA LEU A 11 2.78 -4.06 5.41
C LEU A 11 3.86 -5.13 5.18
N GLY A 12 3.61 -6.35 5.65
CA GLY A 12 4.55 -7.47 5.48
C GLY A 12 4.75 -7.86 4.01
N ASP A 13 3.68 -7.82 3.21
CA ASP A 13 3.76 -8.11 1.78
C ASP A 13 4.53 -6.99 1.04
N ILE A 14 4.24 -5.72 1.34
CA ILE A 14 4.94 -4.55 0.77
C ILE A 14 6.45 -4.62 1.01
N SER A 15 6.86 -4.98 2.23
CA SER A 15 8.26 -5.14 2.62
C SER A 15 8.98 -6.22 1.80
N ARG A 16 8.27 -7.26 1.33
CA ARG A 16 8.86 -8.42 0.65
C ARG A 16 8.83 -8.35 -0.87
N MET A 17 8.07 -7.43 -1.47
CA MET A 17 7.93 -7.33 -2.93
C MET A 17 9.28 -7.12 -3.61
N LYS A 18 9.53 -7.89 -4.67
CA LYS A 18 10.75 -7.84 -5.47
C LYS A 18 10.45 -7.41 -6.91
N PHE A 19 11.47 -6.87 -7.58
CA PHE A 19 11.38 -6.62 -9.02
C PHE A 19 11.17 -7.90 -9.84
N SER A 20 11.67 -9.04 -9.35
CA SER A 20 11.47 -10.37 -9.97
C SER A 20 10.03 -10.87 -9.88
N ASP A 21 9.21 -10.29 -9.00
CA ASP A 21 7.80 -10.65 -8.87
C ASP A 21 6.95 -10.00 -9.97
N ILE A 22 7.57 -9.21 -10.85
CA ILE A 22 6.93 -8.52 -11.97
C ILE A 22 7.21 -9.29 -13.25
N TRP A 23 6.15 -9.80 -13.87
CA TRP A 23 6.17 -10.52 -15.14
C TRP A 23 4.77 -10.45 -15.78
N ASP A 24 4.66 -10.69 -17.08
CA ASP A 24 3.41 -10.56 -17.85
C ASP A 24 2.65 -9.24 -17.61
N ASP A 25 3.38 -8.15 -17.41
CA ASP A 25 2.85 -6.81 -17.09
C ASP A 25 2.02 -6.72 -15.80
N HIS A 26 2.25 -7.65 -14.86
CA HIS A 26 1.62 -7.69 -13.54
C HIS A 26 2.65 -7.83 -12.42
N LEU A 27 2.35 -7.23 -11.27
CA LEU A 27 3.02 -7.51 -10.00
C LEU A 27 2.33 -8.69 -9.32
N HIS A 28 3.05 -9.78 -9.11
CA HIS A 28 2.54 -10.99 -8.49
C HIS A 28 2.82 -11.00 -7.00
N VAL A 29 1.77 -11.19 -6.19
CA VAL A 29 1.84 -11.14 -4.73
C VAL A 29 1.26 -12.40 -4.14
N VAL A 30 2.04 -13.09 -3.31
CA VAL A 30 1.56 -14.17 -2.42
C VAL A 30 1.46 -13.60 -1.02
N GLN A 31 0.23 -13.35 -0.58
CA GLN A 31 -0.04 -12.73 0.71
C GLN A 31 0.38 -13.64 1.86
N GLU A 32 1.27 -13.16 2.72
CA GLU A 32 1.83 -13.95 3.84
C GLU A 32 0.75 -14.45 4.79
N LYS A 33 -0.21 -13.57 5.14
CA LYS A 33 -1.23 -13.87 6.15
C LYS A 33 -2.26 -14.92 5.71
N THR A 34 -2.58 -14.98 4.42
CA THR A 34 -3.72 -15.76 3.91
C THR A 34 -3.35 -16.79 2.85
N GLY A 35 -2.15 -16.70 2.28
CA GLY A 35 -1.73 -17.50 1.12
C GLY A 35 -2.39 -17.09 -0.20
N SER A 36 -3.23 -16.05 -0.21
CA SER A 36 -3.91 -15.58 -1.42
C SER A 36 -2.89 -15.14 -2.47
N LYS A 37 -3.06 -15.59 -3.71
CA LYS A 37 -2.23 -15.20 -4.87
C LYS A 37 -2.98 -14.16 -5.69
N ILE A 38 -2.33 -13.03 -5.96
CA ILE A 38 -2.92 -11.91 -6.69
C ILE A 38 -1.93 -11.44 -7.74
N ALA A 39 -2.40 -11.21 -8.96
CA ALA A 39 -1.66 -10.53 -10.01
C ALA A 39 -2.25 -9.13 -10.17
N ILE A 40 -1.47 -8.08 -9.89
CA ILE A 40 -1.92 -6.69 -9.94
C ILE A 40 -1.36 -6.07 -11.22
N PRO A 41 -2.20 -5.63 -12.18
CA PRO A 41 -1.70 -5.10 -13.44
C PRO A 41 -0.90 -3.82 -13.21
N LEU A 42 0.23 -3.66 -13.91
CA LEU A 42 1.03 -2.43 -13.82
C LEU A 42 0.27 -1.19 -14.32
N SER A 43 -0.75 -1.38 -15.15
CA SER A 43 -1.67 -0.33 -15.61
C SER A 43 -2.66 0.16 -14.53
N LEU A 44 -2.77 -0.52 -13.38
CA LEU A 44 -3.65 -0.10 -12.28
C LEU A 44 -3.32 1.33 -11.87
N ARG A 45 -4.31 2.24 -11.94
CA ARG A 45 -4.16 3.66 -11.61
C ARG A 45 -5.07 4.08 -10.46
N LEU A 46 -4.49 4.72 -9.46
CA LEU A 46 -5.23 5.40 -8.41
C LEU A 46 -5.44 6.86 -8.81
N ASN A 47 -6.64 7.18 -9.30
CA ASN A 47 -6.99 8.48 -9.87
C ASN A 47 -6.83 9.61 -8.86
N ALA A 48 -7.18 9.37 -7.59
CA ALA A 48 -7.11 10.36 -6.52
C ALA A 48 -5.70 10.97 -6.31
N ILE A 49 -4.64 10.24 -6.67
CA ILE A 49 -3.26 10.75 -6.62
C ILE A 49 -2.60 10.82 -8.00
N ASN A 50 -3.30 10.38 -9.05
CA ASN A 50 -2.81 10.34 -10.42
C ASN A 50 -1.51 9.52 -10.61
N TRP A 51 -1.38 8.37 -9.92
CA TRP A 51 -0.26 7.43 -10.07
C TRP A 51 -0.75 6.06 -10.55
N SER A 52 -0.07 5.49 -11.54
CA SER A 52 -0.18 4.07 -11.88
C SER A 52 0.82 3.22 -11.09
N LEU A 53 0.55 1.91 -10.98
CA LEU A 53 1.51 0.98 -10.40
C LEU A 53 2.83 0.98 -11.19
N ARG A 54 2.77 1.10 -12.53
CA ARG A 54 3.96 1.26 -13.36
C ARG A 54 4.79 2.47 -12.97
N ASP A 55 4.16 3.63 -12.77
CA ASP A 55 4.84 4.86 -12.34
C ASP A 55 5.53 4.63 -10.98
N VAL A 56 4.83 4.00 -10.04
CA VAL A 56 5.38 3.69 -8.71
C VAL A 56 6.57 2.73 -8.79
N VAL A 57 6.46 1.66 -9.58
CA VAL A 57 7.56 0.70 -9.79
C VAL A 57 8.76 1.37 -10.44
N ALA A 58 8.55 2.24 -11.42
CA ALA A 58 9.62 3.01 -12.04
C ALA A 58 10.32 3.91 -11.00
N ARG A 59 9.56 4.55 -10.11
CA ARG A 59 10.12 5.34 -9.00
C ARG A 59 10.89 4.50 -7.98
N CYS A 60 10.49 3.25 -7.77
CA CYS A 60 11.23 2.30 -6.94
C CYS A 60 12.57 1.90 -7.56
N ARG A 61 12.74 1.98 -8.89
CA ARG A 61 14.04 1.75 -9.55
C ARG A 61 14.91 2.99 -9.48
N ASP A 62 15.59 3.15 -8.35
CA ASP A 62 16.60 4.18 -8.17
C ASP A 62 18.02 3.65 -8.45
N TYR A 63 19.04 4.43 -8.09
CA TYR A 63 20.45 4.09 -8.33
C TYR A 63 21.03 3.01 -7.38
N ALA A 64 20.26 2.50 -6.43
CA ALA A 64 20.68 1.39 -5.58
C ALA A 64 20.37 0.05 -6.24
N VAL A 65 21.35 -0.85 -6.26
CA VAL A 65 21.15 -2.23 -6.72
C VAL A 65 20.41 -2.98 -5.62
N SER A 66 19.15 -3.36 -5.87
CA SER A 66 18.33 -4.11 -4.94
C SER A 66 17.38 -5.06 -5.66
N PRO A 67 17.14 -6.28 -5.13
CA PRO A 67 16.04 -7.09 -5.61
C PRO A 67 14.67 -6.58 -5.14
N TYR A 68 14.60 -5.74 -4.09
CA TYR A 68 13.34 -5.33 -3.45
C TYR A 68 12.78 -4.03 -4.04
N LEU A 69 11.46 -3.93 -4.17
CA LEU A 69 10.80 -2.67 -4.57
C LEU A 69 10.96 -1.59 -3.50
N VAL A 70 11.05 -1.98 -2.23
CA VAL A 70 11.28 -1.07 -1.10
C VAL A 70 12.59 -1.47 -0.42
N HIS A 71 13.59 -0.62 -0.57
CA HIS A 71 14.94 -0.88 -0.11
C HIS A 71 15.61 0.37 0.47
N PHE A 72 16.73 0.19 1.16
CA PHE A 72 17.54 1.28 1.67
C PHE A 72 18.33 1.95 0.53
N PHE A 73 18.06 3.23 0.25
CA PHE A 73 18.80 3.99 -0.76
C PHE A 73 20.26 4.29 -0.35
N ARG A 74 20.53 4.39 0.97
CA ARG A 74 21.84 4.58 1.58
C ARG A 74 22.05 3.56 2.69
N SER A 75 23.29 3.17 2.95
CA SER A 75 23.62 2.36 4.12
C SER A 75 23.28 3.13 5.41
N THR A 76 22.90 2.38 6.43
CA THR A 76 22.63 2.85 7.79
C THR A 76 23.42 1.98 8.77
N SER A 77 23.41 2.32 10.06
CA SER A 77 24.03 1.46 11.08
C SER A 77 23.40 0.07 11.21
N GLN A 78 22.21 -0.16 10.62
CA GLN A 78 21.43 -1.39 10.77
C GLN A 78 21.24 -2.16 9.46
N ALA A 79 21.63 -1.60 8.31
CA ALA A 79 21.36 -2.17 7.00
C ALA A 79 22.23 -1.55 5.90
N GLU A 80 22.65 -2.39 4.95
CA GLU A 80 23.38 -1.96 3.76
C GLU A 80 22.47 -1.29 2.72
N ARG A 81 23.10 -0.50 1.85
CA ARG A 81 22.44 0.02 0.64
C ARG A 81 21.88 -1.14 -0.20
N GLY A 82 20.64 -0.99 -0.64
CA GLY A 82 19.90 -2.00 -1.40
C GLY A 82 19.27 -3.11 -0.55
N ALA A 83 19.53 -3.14 0.77
CA ALA A 83 18.89 -4.12 1.65
C ALA A 83 17.38 -3.88 1.79
N GLN A 84 16.65 -4.94 2.14
CA GLN A 84 15.22 -4.90 2.39
C GLN A 84 14.88 -3.97 3.57
N VAL A 85 13.84 -3.14 3.42
CA VAL A 85 13.29 -2.37 4.55
C VAL A 85 12.28 -3.22 5.33
N LYS A 86 12.59 -3.54 6.58
CA LYS A 86 11.70 -4.33 7.45
C LYS A 86 10.40 -3.59 7.79
N SER A 87 9.34 -4.35 8.07
CA SER A 87 8.01 -3.84 8.43
C SER A 87 8.02 -2.80 9.55
N ASN A 88 8.79 -3.02 10.62
CA ASN A 88 8.88 -2.07 11.73
C ASN A 88 9.49 -0.74 11.29
N THR A 89 10.51 -0.76 10.44
CA THR A 89 11.14 0.44 9.89
C THR A 89 10.15 1.24 9.03
N LEU A 90 9.32 0.56 8.23
CA LEU A 90 8.27 1.21 7.44
C LEU A 90 7.22 1.89 8.32
N THR A 91 6.74 1.21 9.37
CA THR A 91 5.78 1.79 10.31
C THR A 91 6.37 3.00 11.04
N MET A 92 7.60 2.88 11.56
CA MET A 92 8.26 3.99 12.25
C MET A 92 8.44 5.21 11.34
N ASN A 93 8.92 5.01 10.11
CA ASN A 93 9.13 6.11 9.17
C ASN A 93 7.81 6.72 8.71
N PHE A 94 6.73 5.94 8.59
CA PHE A 94 5.40 6.47 8.36
C PHE A 94 4.91 7.35 9.52
N SER A 95 5.04 6.89 10.77
CA SER A 95 4.65 7.68 11.94
C SER A 95 5.44 9.00 11.99
N LYS A 96 6.75 8.95 11.76
CA LYS A 96 7.58 10.17 11.67
C LYS A 96 7.10 11.12 10.59
N ALA A 97 6.83 10.63 9.38
CA ALA A 97 6.33 11.45 8.28
C ALA A 97 4.93 12.03 8.54
N ARG A 98 4.06 11.26 9.21
CA ARG A 98 2.73 11.70 9.65
C ARG A 98 2.83 12.81 10.68
N ASP A 99 3.71 12.66 11.68
CA ASP A 99 3.86 13.63 12.76
C ASP A 99 4.43 14.96 12.23
N LEU A 100 5.36 14.88 11.26
CA LEU A 100 5.85 16.05 10.52
C LEU A 100 4.80 16.76 9.66
N ALA A 101 3.67 16.12 9.36
CA ALA A 101 2.57 16.74 8.64
C ALA A 101 1.66 17.57 9.55
N GLU A 102 1.87 17.54 10.88
CA GLU A 102 1.16 18.36 11.87
C GLU A 102 -0.37 18.33 11.75
N ILE A 103 -0.92 17.17 11.37
CA ILE A 103 -2.36 16.99 11.19
C ILE A 103 -3.04 17.06 12.56
N ASN A 104 -4.07 17.91 12.69
CA ASN A 104 -4.95 17.91 13.85
C ASN A 104 -5.93 16.73 13.77
N TRP A 105 -5.81 15.77 14.69
CA TRP A 105 -6.63 14.57 14.75
C TRP A 105 -7.92 14.74 15.57
N GLY A 106 -8.13 15.88 16.22
CA GLY A 106 -9.22 16.10 17.17
C GLY A 106 -9.18 15.08 18.30
N GLU A 107 -10.32 14.46 18.59
CA GLU A 107 -10.44 13.37 19.57
C GLU A 107 -9.99 12.00 19.01
N GLY A 108 -9.66 11.94 17.72
CA GLY A 108 -9.27 10.70 17.04
C GLY A 108 -7.82 10.32 17.29
N SER A 109 -7.52 9.03 17.12
CA SER A 109 -6.14 8.54 17.12
C SER A 109 -5.43 8.82 15.77
N PRO A 110 -4.12 9.13 15.80
CA PRO A 110 -3.35 9.30 14.59
C PRO A 110 -3.36 8.08 13.68
N ALA A 111 -3.49 8.29 12.36
CA ALA A 111 -3.48 7.21 11.39
C ALA A 111 -2.18 6.40 11.47
N THR A 112 -2.25 5.09 11.24
CA THR A 112 -1.07 4.21 11.17
C THR A 112 -0.81 3.77 9.74
N PHE A 113 0.35 3.14 9.49
CA PHE A 113 0.66 2.61 8.15
C PHE A 113 -0.45 1.70 7.63
N HIS A 114 -1.11 0.93 8.52
CA HIS A 114 -2.18 0.00 8.17
C HIS A 114 -3.38 0.69 7.51
N GLU A 115 -3.67 1.93 7.89
CA GLU A 115 -4.82 2.69 7.39
C GLU A 115 -4.70 3.02 5.90
N GLN A 116 -3.49 2.96 5.30
CA GLN A 116 -3.32 3.07 3.84
C GLN A 116 -4.08 1.98 3.08
N ARG A 117 -4.24 0.78 3.65
CA ARG A 117 -4.98 -0.31 3.01
C ARG A 117 -6.48 -0.04 2.97
N SER A 118 -7.06 0.50 4.06
CA SER A 118 -8.46 0.96 4.06
C SER A 118 -8.64 2.13 3.09
N LEU A 119 -7.72 3.09 3.07
CA LEU A 119 -7.79 4.22 2.14
C LEU A 119 -7.74 3.75 0.68
N SER A 120 -6.83 2.82 0.35
CA SER A 120 -6.74 2.20 -0.98
C SER A 120 -8.06 1.57 -1.40
N GLU A 121 -8.67 0.76 -0.51
CA GLU A 121 -9.98 0.14 -0.72
C GLU A 121 -11.04 1.18 -1.08
N ARG A 122 -11.25 2.18 -0.22
CA ARG A 122 -12.32 3.17 -0.40
C ARG A 122 -12.14 3.97 -1.69
N LEU A 123 -10.91 4.36 -2.02
CA LEU A 123 -10.63 5.12 -3.25
C LEU A 123 -10.85 4.28 -4.50
N TYR A 124 -10.41 3.02 -4.52
CA TYR A 124 -10.64 2.14 -5.67
C TYR A 124 -12.10 1.73 -5.81
N LYS A 125 -12.83 1.57 -4.69
CA LYS A 125 -14.26 1.32 -4.70
C LYS A 125 -15.02 2.48 -5.35
N GLN A 126 -14.66 3.72 -5.04
CA GLN A 126 -15.20 4.92 -5.69
C GLN A 126 -14.88 4.98 -7.19
N GLN A 127 -13.78 4.36 -7.62
CA GLN A 127 -13.43 4.19 -9.04
C GLN A 127 -14.12 3.00 -9.73
N GLY A 128 -14.96 2.25 -9.03
CA GLY A 128 -15.67 1.09 -9.59
C GLY A 128 -14.83 -0.18 -9.69
N LEU A 129 -13.65 -0.25 -9.05
CA LEU A 129 -12.83 -1.46 -9.04
C LEU A 129 -13.39 -2.52 -8.09
N ASP A 130 -13.23 -3.79 -8.45
CA ASP A 130 -13.44 -4.93 -7.56
C ASP A 130 -12.33 -5.00 -6.49
N THR A 131 -12.55 -4.31 -5.38
CA THR A 131 -11.60 -4.22 -4.27
C THR A 131 -11.45 -5.53 -3.51
N GLN A 132 -12.45 -6.42 -3.55
CA GLN A 132 -12.36 -7.74 -2.93
C GLN A 132 -11.23 -8.56 -3.55
N LYS A 133 -11.14 -8.57 -4.89
CA LYS A 133 -10.04 -9.22 -5.62
C LYS A 133 -8.70 -8.55 -5.36
N LEU A 134 -8.62 -7.21 -5.44
CA LEU A 134 -7.38 -6.47 -5.20
C LEU A 134 -6.79 -6.77 -3.82
N LEU A 135 -7.66 -6.86 -2.81
CA LEU A 135 -7.26 -7.08 -1.43
C LEU A 135 -7.08 -8.57 -1.09
N GLY A 136 -7.49 -9.49 -1.97
CA GLY A 136 -7.39 -10.94 -1.75
C GLY A 136 -8.33 -11.46 -0.65
N HIS A 137 -9.48 -10.82 -0.47
CA HIS A 137 -10.47 -11.18 0.53
C HIS A 137 -11.37 -12.32 0.02
N LYS A 138 -11.60 -13.33 0.85
CA LYS A 138 -12.43 -14.49 0.50
C LYS A 138 -13.92 -14.18 0.55
N THR A 139 -14.33 -13.27 1.43
CA THR A 139 -15.74 -12.91 1.65
C THR A 139 -15.94 -11.40 1.63
N GLN A 140 -17.15 -10.97 1.28
CA GLN A 140 -17.52 -9.55 1.26
C GLN A 140 -17.41 -8.89 2.65
N GLN A 141 -17.79 -9.61 3.72
CA GLN A 141 -17.62 -9.14 5.11
C GLN A 141 -16.17 -8.73 5.45
N GLN A 142 -15.16 -9.35 4.85
CA GLN A 142 -13.76 -8.94 5.06
C GLN A 142 -13.46 -7.60 4.40
N THR A 143 -14.11 -7.29 3.28
CA THR A 143 -14.02 -6.01 2.58
C THR A 143 -14.79 -4.92 3.30
N ASP A 144 -15.97 -5.24 3.85
CA ASP A 144 -16.84 -4.27 4.52
C ASP A 144 -16.15 -3.62 5.74
N ARG A 145 -15.27 -4.35 6.44
CA ARG A 145 -14.43 -3.78 7.53
C ARG A 145 -13.48 -2.67 7.09
N TYR A 146 -13.09 -2.64 5.81
CA TYR A 146 -12.22 -1.61 5.26
C TYR A 146 -13.00 -0.46 4.61
N HIS A 147 -14.27 -0.70 4.30
CA HIS A 147 -15.20 0.26 3.71
C HIS A 147 -15.64 1.33 4.72
N ASP A 148 -15.76 0.94 5.99
CA ASP A 148 -16.12 1.82 7.09
C ASP A 148 -15.05 2.91 7.31
N ASP A 149 -15.44 4.18 7.07
CA ASP A 149 -14.60 5.35 7.33
C ASP A 149 -14.52 5.71 8.82
N ARG A 150 -15.14 4.88 9.68
CA ARG A 150 -15.23 4.99 11.13
C ARG A 150 -15.90 6.29 11.56
N GLY A 151 -16.91 6.73 10.80
CA GLY A 151 -17.68 7.95 11.08
C GLY A 151 -16.91 9.24 10.80
N LYS A 152 -15.81 9.18 10.03
CA LYS A 152 -15.01 10.36 9.69
C LYS A 152 -15.57 11.15 8.49
N GLY A 153 -16.49 10.57 7.73
CA GLY A 153 -17.15 11.20 6.60
C GLY A 153 -18.68 11.15 6.70
N TRP A 154 -19.34 11.88 5.80
CA TRP A 154 -20.79 11.88 5.67
C TRP A 154 -21.24 10.82 4.66
N SER A 155 -22.14 9.92 5.06
CA SER A 155 -22.84 9.02 4.15
C SER A 155 -23.81 9.82 3.28
N LYS A 156 -23.44 10.05 2.02
CA LYS A 156 -24.31 10.73 1.04
C LYS A 156 -25.25 9.71 0.41
N VAL A 157 -26.55 10.00 0.41
CA VAL A 157 -27.56 9.22 -0.32
C VAL A 157 -27.39 9.53 -1.81
N ALA A 158 -27.13 8.50 -2.63
CA ALA A 158 -27.16 8.63 -4.08
C ALA A 158 -28.61 8.71 -4.56
N LEU A 159 -28.91 9.66 -5.45
CA LEU A 159 -30.17 9.74 -6.20
C LEU A 159 -30.10 8.82 -7.43
#